data_AF-A0A7H8XHU7-F1
#
_entry.id   AF-A0A7H8XHU7-F1
#
_cell.length_a   1.000
_cell.length_b   1.000
_cell.length_c   1.000
_cell.angle_alpha   90.00
_cell.angle_beta   90.00
_cell.angle_gamma   90.00
#
_symmetry.space_group_name_H-M   'P 1'
#
loop_
_entity.id
_entity.type
_entity.pdbx_description
1 polymer ?
#
loop_
_entity_poly.entity_id
_entity_poly.type
_entity_poly.pdbx_seq_one_letter_code
_entity_poly.pdbx_strand_id
1 'polypeptide(L)'
;MFDTSFWNADIRERELRMWAGLGPVGYRVRNVIVSILLMMAAVGTFLLLSTLVSLYPGTGTVVRGPGDRAVQATGGACVRVGPLSGYGFGHWWDCDAILRDGDGATRVVRRVGPSALTPDDLGRTVEIRESCRDGDCEYGRAANQWLAGRLLAVG
;
A
#
# COMPACT_ATOMS: atom_id res chain seq x y z
N MET A 1 -6.10 -35.19 19.46
CA MET A 1 -7.00 -34.70 20.52
C MET A 1 -6.12 -33.93 21.50
N PHE A 2 -6.12 -32.59 21.43
CA PHE A 2 -5.26 -31.76 22.28
C PHE A 2 -5.85 -31.67 23.68
N ASP A 3 -5.08 -32.08 24.69
CA ASP A 3 -5.51 -32.07 26.08
C ASP A 3 -5.41 -30.65 26.64
N THR A 4 -6.53 -29.93 26.61
CA THR A 4 -6.65 -28.54 27.08
C THR A 4 -6.68 -28.43 28.61
N SER A 5 -6.76 -29.56 29.33
CA SER A 5 -6.86 -29.59 30.80
C SER A 5 -5.56 -29.16 31.49
N PHE A 6 -4.40 -29.53 30.90
CA PHE A 6 -3.08 -29.19 31.44
C PHE A 6 -2.79 -27.69 31.36
N TRP A 7 -3.12 -27.04 30.23
CA TRP A 7 -2.97 -25.60 30.05
C TRP A 7 -3.87 -24.79 30.99
N ASN A 8 -5.10 -25.25 31.23
CA ASN A 8 -6.04 -24.59 32.14
C ASN A 8 -5.59 -24.64 33.60
N ALA A 9 -4.93 -25.72 34.02
CA ALA A 9 -4.43 -25.86 35.39
C ALA A 9 -3.28 -24.88 35.69
N ASP A 10 -2.30 -24.75 34.78
CA ASP A 10 -1.15 -23.85 34.96
C ASP A 10 -1.56 -22.37 34.94
N ILE A 11 -2.49 -21.98 34.04
CA ILE A 11 -3.02 -20.62 33.99
C ILE A 11 -3.74 -20.27 35.29
N ARG A 12 -4.58 -21.18 35.81
CA ARG A 12 -5.36 -20.96 37.02
C ARG A 12 -4.48 -20.86 38.27
N GLU A 13 -3.42 -21.65 38.36
CA GLU A 13 -2.45 -21.55 39.46
C GLU A 13 -1.67 -20.23 39.45
N ARG A 14 -1.28 -19.74 38.26
CA ARG A 14 -0.61 -18.44 38.12
C ARG A 14 -1.54 -17.30 38.48
N GLU A 15 -2.81 -17.36 38.09
CA GLU A 15 -3.81 -16.38 38.50
C GLU A 15 -3.95 -16.36 40.02
N LEU A 16 -4.15 -17.52 40.67
CA LEU A 16 -4.31 -17.60 42.12
C LEU A 16 -3.09 -17.03 42.88
N ARG A 17 -1.87 -17.29 42.41
CA ARG A 17 -0.64 -16.70 42.99
C ARG A 17 -0.58 -15.18 42.82
N MET A 18 -1.05 -14.64 41.69
CA MET A 18 -1.15 -13.19 41.49
C MET A 18 -2.26 -12.55 42.34
N TRP A 19 -3.40 -13.23 42.51
CA TRP A 19 -4.49 -12.79 43.39
C TRP A 19 -4.07 -12.71 44.86
N ALA A 20 -3.27 -13.66 45.33
CA ALA A 20 -2.74 -13.68 46.69
C ALA A 20 -1.76 -12.53 46.98
N GLY A 21 -1.07 -12.00 45.95
CA GLY A 21 -0.09 -10.92 46.10
C GLY A 21 -0.64 -9.49 45.94
N LEU A 22 -1.63 -9.28 45.07
CA LEU A 22 -2.15 -7.94 44.73
C LEU A 22 -3.60 -7.68 45.15
N GLY A 23 -4.32 -8.70 45.60
CA GLY A 23 -5.74 -8.62 45.94
C GLY A 23 -6.66 -8.35 44.74
N PRO A 24 -8.00 -8.33 44.95
CA PRO A 24 -9.00 -8.19 43.88
C PRO A 24 -8.90 -6.89 43.09
N VAL A 25 -8.49 -5.82 43.77
CA VAL A 25 -8.41 -4.48 43.21
C VAL A 25 -7.17 -4.34 42.32
N GLY A 26 -6.01 -4.88 42.74
CA GLY A 26 -4.78 -4.82 41.96
C GLY A 26 -4.87 -5.59 40.64
N TYR A 27 -5.59 -6.72 40.61
CA TYR A 27 -5.85 -7.47 39.38
C TYR A 27 -6.69 -6.67 38.38
N ARG A 28 -7.75 -6.00 38.86
CA ARG A 28 -8.62 -5.15 38.01
C ARG A 28 -7.85 -3.95 37.46
N VAL A 29 -7.05 -3.28 38.30
CA VAL A 29 -6.23 -2.13 37.87
C VAL A 29 -5.20 -2.54 36.82
N ARG A 30 -4.53 -3.69 37.00
CA ARG A 30 -3.59 -4.22 36.01
C ARG A 30 -4.27 -4.51 34.68
N ASN A 31 -5.44 -5.15 34.69
CA ASN A 31 -6.17 -5.43 33.44
C ASN A 31 -6.62 -4.16 32.72
N VAL A 32 -7.00 -3.11 33.45
CA VAL A 32 -7.32 -1.79 32.86
C VAL A 32 -6.08 -1.14 32.26
N ILE A 33 -4.93 -1.20 32.94
CA ILE A 33 -3.68 -0.66 32.40
C ILE A 33 -3.27 -1.39 31.12
N VAL A 34 -3.34 -2.72 31.13
CA VAL A 34 -3.00 -3.55 29.96
C VAL A 34 -3.95 -3.26 28.80
N SER A 35 -5.26 -3.11 29.04
CA SER A 35 -6.21 -2.80 27.98
C SER A 35 -5.96 -1.42 27.36
N ILE A 36 -5.65 -0.41 28.18
CA ILE A 36 -5.28 0.94 27.70
C ILE A 36 -4.02 0.88 26.84
N LEU A 37 -2.98 0.15 27.29
CA LEU A 37 -1.74 0.01 26.52
C LEU A 37 -1.97 -0.68 25.18
N LEU A 38 -2.78 -1.74 25.14
CA LEU A 38 -3.16 -2.42 23.90
C LEU A 38 -3.97 -1.51 22.97
N MET A 39 -4.88 -0.71 23.51
CA MET A 39 -5.66 0.24 22.72
C MET A 39 -4.77 1.31 22.10
N MET A 40 -3.83 1.87 22.87
CA MET A 40 -2.84 2.82 22.35
C MET A 40 -1.95 2.20 21.27
N ALA A 41 -1.50 0.96 21.47
CA ALA A 41 -0.70 0.25 20.47
C ALA A 41 -1.51 -0.01 19.18
N ALA A 42 -2.78 -0.41 19.30
CA ALA A 42 -3.66 -0.63 18.16
C ALA A 42 -3.91 0.67 17.38
N VAL A 43 -4.24 1.76 18.07
CA VAL A 43 -4.44 3.08 17.45
C VAL A 43 -3.16 3.57 16.80
N GLY A 44 -2.02 3.48 17.49
CA GLY A 44 -0.72 3.87 16.96
C GLY A 44 -0.34 3.07 15.71
N THR A 45 -0.58 1.76 15.72
CA THR A 45 -0.32 0.89 14.57
C THR A 45 -1.25 1.22 13.40
N PHE A 46 -2.54 1.46 13.66
CA PHE A 46 -3.51 1.84 12.64
C PHE A 46 -3.16 3.18 11.98
N LEU A 47 -2.78 4.18 12.80
CA LEU A 47 -2.32 5.47 12.31
C LEU A 47 -1.05 5.32 11.49
N LEU A 48 -0.06 4.56 11.98
CA LEU A 48 1.18 4.29 11.26
C LEU A 48 0.91 3.63 9.91
N LEU A 49 0.07 2.59 9.86
CA LEU A 49 -0.30 1.92 8.61
C LEU A 49 -1.03 2.85 7.67
N SER A 50 -1.94 3.68 8.18
CA SER A 50 -2.68 4.67 7.38
C SER A 50 -1.75 5.74 6.82
N THR A 51 -0.78 6.22 7.62
CA THR A 51 0.28 7.11 7.16
C THR A 51 1.14 6.44 6.11
N LEU A 52 1.52 5.18 6.30
CA LEU A 52 2.28 4.42 5.30
C LEU A 52 1.49 4.27 4.00
N VAL A 53 0.21 3.90 4.04
CA VAL A 53 -0.64 3.79 2.83
C VAL A 53 -0.81 5.15 2.14
N SER A 54 -0.97 6.22 2.92
CA SER A 54 -1.12 7.57 2.36
C SER A 54 0.18 8.15 1.82
N LEU A 55 1.33 7.82 2.41
CA LEU A 55 2.66 8.25 1.94
C LEU A 55 3.31 7.25 0.97
N TYR A 56 2.74 6.05 0.80
CA TYR A 56 3.15 5.05 -0.19
C TYR A 56 1.93 4.68 -1.06
N PRO A 57 1.41 5.59 -1.89
CA PRO A 57 0.61 5.17 -3.04
C PRO A 57 1.54 4.29 -3.89
N GLY A 58 1.35 2.98 -3.84
CA GLY A 58 2.20 2.01 -4.54
C GLY A 58 2.37 2.37 -6.02
N THR A 59 3.48 1.92 -6.59
CA THR A 59 3.86 2.00 -8.03
C THR A 59 2.68 2.28 -8.97
N GLY A 60 2.48 3.56 -9.33
CA GLY A 60 1.64 4.05 -10.43
C GLY A 60 0.49 3.16 -10.89
N THR A 61 -0.28 2.54 -10.00
CA THR A 61 -1.46 1.79 -10.40
C THR A 61 -2.60 2.79 -10.42
N VAL A 62 -3.00 3.21 -11.62
CA VAL A 62 -4.21 4.04 -11.76
C VAL A 62 -5.36 3.28 -11.10
N VAL A 63 -5.95 3.91 -10.10
CA VAL A 63 -7.17 3.44 -9.44
C VAL A 63 -8.23 3.35 -10.53
N ARG A 64 -8.73 2.15 -10.81
CA ARG A 64 -9.77 1.93 -11.84
C ARG A 64 -10.92 2.91 -11.63
N GLY A 65 -11.00 3.91 -12.48
CA GLY A 65 -12.06 4.90 -12.51
C GLY A 65 -12.98 4.67 -13.71
N PRO A 66 -14.20 5.23 -13.69
CA PRO A 66 -15.10 5.23 -14.84
C PRO A 66 -14.59 6.05 -16.06
N GLY A 67 -13.35 6.55 -16.02
CA GLY A 67 -12.67 7.28 -17.09
C GLY A 67 -11.40 6.60 -17.62
N ASP A 68 -11.09 5.37 -17.19
CA ASP A 68 -9.90 4.64 -17.63
C ASP A 68 -9.90 4.41 -19.15
N ARG A 69 -8.84 4.84 -19.84
CA ARG A 69 -8.60 4.50 -21.26
C ARG A 69 -7.24 3.85 -21.44
N ALA A 70 -7.18 2.85 -22.32
CA ALA A 70 -5.93 2.22 -22.72
C ALA A 70 -5.29 3.04 -23.84
N VAL A 71 -4.04 3.46 -23.64
CA VAL A 71 -3.27 4.24 -24.61
C VAL A 71 -1.90 3.63 -24.80
N GLN A 72 -1.38 3.72 -26.03
CA GLN A 72 -0.03 3.26 -26.32
C GLN A 72 0.96 4.36 -25.95
N ALA A 73 1.88 4.07 -25.04
CA ALA A 73 2.95 4.98 -24.67
C ALA A 73 4.29 4.48 -25.23
N THR A 74 5.02 5.38 -25.88
CA THR A 74 6.42 5.15 -26.22
C THR A 74 7.28 5.94 -25.23
N GLY A 75 8.12 5.22 -24.48
CA GLY A 75 9.00 5.82 -23.46
C GLY A 75 10.12 6.65 -24.08
N GLY A 76 10.23 7.90 -23.62
CA GLY A 76 11.33 8.83 -23.85
C GLY A 76 12.17 9.01 -22.58
N ALA A 77 12.93 10.10 -22.48
CA ALA A 77 13.91 10.31 -21.41
C ALA A 77 13.32 10.13 -20.00
N CYS A 78 13.99 9.35 -19.15
CA CYS A 78 13.58 9.07 -17.78
C CYS A 78 14.48 9.78 -16.77
N VAL A 79 13.89 10.31 -15.71
CA VAL A 79 14.56 10.92 -14.57
C VAL A 79 14.19 10.15 -13.31
N ARG A 80 15.19 9.92 -12.43
CA ARG A 80 14.99 9.26 -11.16
C ARG A 80 14.57 10.28 -10.10
N VAL A 81 13.49 10.01 -9.38
CA VAL A 81 12.94 10.89 -8.34
C VAL A 81 12.91 10.13 -7.01
N GLY A 82 13.27 10.78 -5.90
CA GLY A 82 13.36 10.17 -4.57
C GLY A 82 14.69 10.50 -3.86
N PRO A 83 14.94 9.97 -2.65
CA PRO A 83 14.16 8.97 -1.93
C PRO A 83 12.91 9.51 -1.23
N LEU A 84 12.72 10.84 -1.17
CA LEU A 84 11.46 11.48 -0.81
C LEU A 84 10.95 12.27 -2.01
N SER A 85 9.71 12.03 -2.44
CA SER A 85 9.05 12.79 -3.50
C SER A 85 7.57 12.96 -3.21
N GLY A 86 6.86 13.71 -4.08
CA GLY A 86 5.38 13.79 -4.03
C GLY A 86 4.67 12.45 -4.21
N TYR A 87 5.40 11.41 -4.65
CA TYR A 87 4.91 10.04 -4.79
C TYR A 87 5.16 9.19 -3.53
N GLY A 88 5.85 9.73 -2.53
CA GLY A 88 6.18 9.03 -1.31
C GLY A 88 7.66 8.75 -1.08
N PHE A 89 7.93 7.90 -0.09
CA PHE A 89 9.27 7.38 0.16
C PHE A 89 9.60 6.25 -0.82
N GLY A 90 10.78 6.32 -1.41
CA GLY A 90 11.24 5.36 -2.41
C GLY A 90 11.85 6.05 -3.62
N HIS A 91 12.28 5.23 -4.57
CA HIS A 91 12.81 5.73 -5.82
C HIS A 91 11.84 5.42 -6.95
N TRP A 92 11.51 6.46 -7.68
CA TRP A 92 10.51 6.48 -8.72
C TRP A 92 11.15 6.93 -10.03
N TRP A 93 10.50 6.62 -11.14
CA TRP A 93 10.91 7.09 -12.45
C TRP A 93 9.81 7.97 -13.04
N ASP A 94 10.20 9.18 -13.44
CA ASP A 94 9.39 10.05 -14.27
C ASP A 94 9.97 10.01 -15.68
N CYS A 95 9.22 9.48 -16.63
CA CYS A 95 9.66 9.43 -18.02
C CYS A 95 8.80 10.34 -18.90
N ASP A 96 9.44 11.03 -19.84
CA ASP A 96 8.72 11.64 -20.95
C ASP A 96 8.12 10.53 -21.83
N ALA A 97 6.94 10.76 -22.39
CA ALA A 97 6.29 9.77 -23.24
C ALA A 97 5.56 10.41 -24.41
N ILE A 98 5.52 9.68 -25.51
CA ILE A 98 4.61 9.98 -26.62
C ILE A 98 3.44 9.02 -26.48
N LEU A 99 2.26 9.54 -26.17
CA LEU A 99 1.03 8.78 -26.12
C LEU A 99 0.36 8.78 -27.48
N ARG A 100 -0.10 7.62 -27.90
CA ARG A 100 -0.92 7.42 -29.08
C ARG A 100 -2.27 6.88 -28.65
N ASP A 101 -3.31 7.65 -28.96
CA ASP A 101 -4.69 7.26 -28.70
C ASP A 101 -5.18 6.25 -29.75
N GLY A 102 -6.29 5.57 -29.46
CA GLY A 102 -6.94 4.63 -30.38
C GLY A 102 -7.34 5.29 -31.72
N ASP A 103 -7.63 6.59 -31.68
CA ASP A 103 -7.96 7.40 -32.86
C ASP A 103 -6.72 7.83 -33.69
N GLY A 104 -5.53 7.40 -33.29
CA GLY A 104 -4.27 7.67 -33.97
C GLY A 104 -3.65 9.04 -33.66
N ALA A 105 -4.32 9.87 -32.86
CA ALA A 105 -3.77 11.12 -32.34
C ALA A 105 -2.55 10.85 -31.46
N THR A 106 -1.47 11.60 -31.67
CA THR A 106 -0.25 11.52 -30.86
C THR A 106 -0.12 12.78 -30.01
N ARG A 107 0.22 12.61 -28.74
CA ARG A 107 0.49 13.71 -27.79
C ARG A 107 1.77 13.44 -27.03
N VAL A 108 2.57 14.49 -26.83
CA VAL A 108 3.78 14.42 -26.02
C VAL A 108 3.41 14.81 -24.61
N VAL A 109 3.59 13.88 -23.66
CA VAL A 109 3.36 14.13 -22.24
C VAL A 109 4.71 14.22 -21.56
N ARG A 110 4.93 15.36 -20.90
CA ARG A 110 6.13 15.63 -20.14
C ARG A 110 5.91 15.05 -18.75
N ARG A 111 6.63 13.97 -18.43
CA ARG A 111 6.54 13.18 -17.18
C ARG A 111 5.24 12.39 -17.00
N VAL A 112 5.33 11.09 -17.25
CA VAL A 112 4.37 10.06 -16.90
C VAL A 112 4.82 9.44 -15.58
N GLY A 113 4.30 9.92 -14.45
CA GLY A 113 4.69 9.46 -13.10
C GLY A 113 3.71 8.44 -12.49
N PRO A 114 4.01 7.88 -11.31
CA PRO A 114 5.31 7.39 -10.89
C PRO A 114 5.55 5.95 -11.37
N SER A 115 6.66 5.72 -12.08
CA SER A 115 7.07 4.39 -12.57
C SER A 115 6.05 3.69 -13.47
N ALA A 116 5.13 4.44 -14.09
CA ALA A 116 4.27 3.92 -15.16
C ALA A 116 5.11 3.48 -16.38
N LEU A 117 6.25 4.15 -16.59
CA LEU A 117 7.30 3.80 -17.53
C LEU A 117 8.62 3.66 -16.78
N THR A 118 9.46 2.75 -17.26
CA THR A 118 10.80 2.52 -16.72
C THR A 118 11.86 2.71 -17.81
N PRO A 119 13.15 2.87 -17.44
CA PRO A 119 14.24 2.93 -18.43
C PRO A 119 14.27 1.72 -19.38
N ASP A 120 13.76 0.57 -18.95
CA ASP A 120 13.67 -0.64 -19.79
C ASP A 120 12.62 -0.54 -20.91
N ASP A 121 11.67 0.40 -20.78
CA ASP A 121 10.61 0.66 -21.74
C ASP A 121 11.00 1.74 -22.78
N LEU A 122 12.24 2.25 -22.72
CA LEU A 122 12.77 3.26 -23.65
C LEU A 122 12.72 2.77 -25.09
N GLY A 123 12.06 3.56 -25.96
CA GLY A 123 11.91 3.24 -27.38
C GLY A 123 10.98 2.05 -27.67
N ARG A 124 10.34 1.46 -26.65
CA ARG A 124 9.32 0.42 -26.81
C ARG A 124 7.94 1.04 -26.66
N THR A 125 7.00 0.53 -27.45
CA THR A 125 5.58 0.87 -27.29
C THR A 125 4.98 -0.08 -26.27
N VAL A 126 4.51 0.47 -25.15
CA VAL A 126 3.85 -0.27 -24.07
C VAL A 126 2.43 0.27 -23.88
N GLU A 127 1.49 -0.62 -23.59
CA GLU A 127 0.13 -0.21 -23.25
C GLU A 127 0.10 0.28 -21.80
N ILE A 128 -0.33 1.52 -21.60
CA ILE A 128 -0.57 2.10 -20.29
C ILE A 128 -2.03 2.53 -20.18
N ARG A 129 -2.49 2.72 -18.95
CA ARG A 129 -3.80 3.31 -18.68
C ARG A 129 -3.65 4.78 -18.34
N GLU A 130 -4.58 5.56 -18.83
CA GLU A 130 -4.77 6.94 -18.39
C GLU A 130 -6.14 7.09 -17.73
N SER A 131 -6.19 7.98 -16.74
CA SER A 131 -7.42 8.47 -16.14
C SER A 131 -7.28 9.97 -15.96
N CYS A 132 -8.13 10.74 -16.64
CA CYS A 132 -8.10 12.20 -16.57
C CYS A 132 -9.27 12.71 -15.73
N ARG A 133 -8.97 13.57 -14.76
CA ARG A 133 -9.95 14.25 -13.91
C ARG A 133 -9.67 15.74 -13.90
N ASP A 134 -10.63 16.54 -14.35
CA ASP A 134 -10.57 18.01 -14.34
C ASP A 134 -9.30 18.62 -14.97
N GLY A 135 -8.74 17.96 -16.00
CA GLY A 135 -7.54 18.39 -16.72
C GLY A 135 -6.23 17.78 -16.21
N ASP A 136 -6.24 17.16 -15.03
CA ASP A 136 -5.12 16.38 -14.52
C ASP A 136 -5.26 14.93 -14.96
N CYS A 137 -4.28 14.44 -15.73
CA CYS A 137 -4.24 13.06 -16.19
C CYS A 137 -3.24 12.26 -15.36
N GLU A 138 -3.74 11.21 -14.73
CA GLU A 138 -2.93 10.20 -14.07
C GLU A 138 -2.66 9.04 -15.04
N TYR A 139 -1.45 8.51 -14.97
CA TYR A 139 -1.00 7.43 -15.83
C TYR A 139 -0.53 6.27 -15.00
N GLY A 140 -0.81 5.06 -15.47
CA GLY A 140 -0.44 3.87 -14.74
C GLY A 140 -0.19 2.68 -15.63
N ARG A 141 0.71 1.82 -15.17
CA ARG A 141 0.93 0.55 -15.82
C ARG A 141 -0.32 -0.29 -15.58
N ALA A 142 -0.82 -0.97 -16.62
CA ALA A 142 -1.85 -1.97 -16.43
C ALA A 142 -1.29 -3.02 -15.47
N ALA A 143 -1.73 -3.01 -14.22
CA ALA A 143 -1.31 -3.99 -13.23
C ALA A 143 -1.59 -5.36 -13.84
N ASN A 144 -0.52 -6.09 -14.11
CA ASN A 144 -0.56 -7.48 -14.49
C ASN A 144 -1.48 -8.19 -13.49
N GLN A 145 -2.60 -8.71 -14.01
CA GLN A 145 -3.67 -9.37 -13.26
C GLN A 145 -3.14 -10.46 -12.30
N TRP A 146 -1.94 -10.95 -12.57
CA TRP A 146 -1.16 -11.90 -11.77
C TRP A 146 -0.81 -11.42 -10.35
N LEU A 147 -0.50 -10.13 -10.13
CA LEU A 147 -0.15 -9.62 -8.79
C LEU A 147 -1.38 -9.45 -7.89
N ALA A 148 -2.53 -9.06 -8.46
CA ALA A 148 -3.81 -9.00 -7.74
C ALA A 148 -4.25 -10.39 -7.25
N GLY A 149 -3.98 -11.45 -8.03
CA GLY A 149 -4.27 -12.83 -7.64
C GLY A 149 -3.44 -13.35 -6.48
N ARG A 150 -2.22 -12.83 -6.26
CA ARG A 150 -1.36 -13.26 -5.15
C ARG A 150 -1.69 -12.57 -3.83
N LEU A 151 -2.16 -11.33 -3.84
CA LEU A 151 -2.53 -10.61 -2.62
C LEU A 151 -3.87 -11.09 -2.04
N LEU A 152 -4.77 -11.62 -2.87
CA LEU A 152 -6.03 -12.22 -2.42
C LEU A 152 -5.91 -13.68 -1.95
N ALA A 153 -4.75 -14.32 -2.14
CA ALA A 153 -4.52 -15.71 -1.77
C ALA A 153 -3.87 -15.89 -0.37
N VAL A 154 -3.64 -14.79 0.37
CA VAL A 154 -3.07 -14.81 1.73
C VAL A 154 -4.08 -14.28 2.78
N GLY A 155 -5.33 -14.07 2.39
CA GLY A 155 -6.44 -13.72 3.30
C GLY A 155 -7.22 -14.94 3.73
#